data_AF-A0A6P2BQA7-F1
#
_entry.id   AF-A0A6P2BQA7-F1
#
_cell.length_a   1.000
_cell.length_b   1.000
_cell.length_c   1.000
_cell.angle_alpha   90.00
_cell.angle_beta   90.00
_cell.angle_gamma   90.00
#
_symmetry.space_group_name_H-M   'P 1'
#
loop_
_entity.id
_entity.type
_entity.pdbx_description
1 polymer ?
#
loop_
_entity_poly.entity_id
_entity_poly.type
_entity_poly.pdbx_seq_one_letter_code
_entity_poly.pdbx_strand_id
1 'polypeptide(L)'
;MGWSTPDVYNQPEAFGLEIVATVEDEYASYSFTTFVILRDPATGEVFYASDSGCSCPSPFEDYTSRESLAVARSGQELHNALDEWVRDNTWNDDAEHRFPSAAEAHAKIADLRFAVQGQVVTDSGELTAGGNDLRAAIMAAARNSVVRAV
;
A
#
# COMPACT_ATOMS: atom_id res chain seq x y z
N MET A 1 -21.46 15.88 15.46
CA MET A 1 -20.96 14.92 16.47
C MET A 1 -19.46 14.92 16.33
N GLY A 2 -18.73 15.21 17.42
CA GLY A 2 -17.27 15.22 17.39
C GLY A 2 -16.77 13.80 17.52
N TRP A 3 -16.06 13.31 16.50
CA TRP A 3 -15.37 12.03 16.56
C TRP A 3 -14.28 12.14 17.64
N SER A 4 -14.53 11.55 18.80
CA SER A 4 -13.61 11.59 19.95
C SER A 4 -12.39 10.68 19.75
N THR A 5 -12.44 9.80 18.76
CA THR A 5 -11.38 8.85 18.42
C THR A 5 -11.05 9.02 16.94
N PRO A 6 -9.79 9.36 16.58
CA PRO A 6 -9.36 9.39 15.19
C PRO A 6 -9.39 7.97 14.60
N ASP A 7 -9.75 7.85 13.33
CA ASP A 7 -9.59 6.63 12.53
C ASP A 7 -8.69 6.90 11.31
N VAL A 8 -8.07 5.84 10.80
CA VAL A 8 -7.08 5.92 9.71
C VAL A 8 -7.63 6.49 8.41
N TYR A 9 -8.95 6.50 8.19
CA TYR A 9 -9.57 6.94 6.95
C TYR A 9 -9.98 8.43 7.03
N ASN A 10 -10.63 8.86 8.11
CA ASN A 10 -11.07 10.24 8.29
C ASN A 10 -9.95 11.17 8.78
N GLN A 11 -8.98 10.65 9.53
CA GLN A 11 -7.90 11.43 10.15
C GLN A 11 -6.54 10.72 10.01
N PRO A 12 -6.10 10.36 8.79
CA PRO A 12 -4.85 9.65 8.54
C PRO A 12 -3.62 10.37 9.13
N GLU A 13 -3.66 11.70 9.21
CA GLU A 13 -2.59 12.53 9.76
C GLU A 13 -2.36 12.29 11.26
N ALA A 14 -3.39 11.87 12.01
CA ALA A 14 -3.26 11.50 13.42
C ALA A 14 -2.36 10.26 13.60
N PHE A 15 -2.18 9.48 12.53
CA PHE A 15 -1.34 8.29 12.46
C PHE A 15 -0.02 8.53 11.69
N GLY A 16 0.22 9.77 11.25
CA GLY A 16 1.36 10.10 10.39
C GLY A 16 1.27 9.48 9.01
N LEU A 17 0.04 9.28 8.50
CA LEU A 17 -0.22 8.70 7.19
C LEU A 17 -0.87 9.73 6.25
N GLU A 18 -0.79 9.46 4.95
CA GLU A 18 -1.54 10.14 3.89
C GLU A 18 -2.30 9.11 3.07
N ILE A 19 -3.51 9.45 2.63
CA ILE A 19 -4.26 8.61 1.68
C ILE A 19 -3.66 8.79 0.29
N VAL A 20 -3.28 7.69 -0.34
CA VAL A 20 -2.81 7.64 -1.72
C VAL A 20 -4.00 7.48 -2.67
N ALA A 21 -4.84 6.47 -2.39
CA ALA A 21 -5.99 6.13 -3.21
C ALA A 21 -7.09 5.51 -2.35
N THR A 22 -8.33 5.68 -2.79
CA THR A 22 -9.50 5.00 -2.26
C THR A 22 -10.27 4.36 -3.40
N VAL A 23 -10.77 3.15 -3.17
CA VAL A 23 -11.67 2.45 -4.08
C VAL A 23 -12.96 2.19 -3.34
N GLU A 24 -14.05 2.75 -3.86
CA GLU A 24 -15.34 2.81 -3.17
C GLU A 24 -16.44 2.34 -4.12
N ASP A 25 -17.44 1.66 -3.56
CA ASP A 25 -18.65 1.28 -4.29
C ASP A 25 -19.56 2.50 -4.48
N GLU A 26 -19.60 3.05 -5.69
CA GLU A 26 -20.39 4.24 -6.01
C GLU A 26 -21.91 3.99 -5.97
N TYR A 27 -22.34 2.73 -5.97
CA TYR A 27 -23.76 2.35 -5.94
C TYR A 27 -24.26 1.98 -4.55
N ALA A 28 -23.39 2.02 -3.54
CA ALA A 28 -23.72 1.69 -2.16
C ALA A 28 -24.68 2.74 -1.56
N SER A 29 -25.98 2.45 -1.58
CA SER A 29 -26.99 3.28 -0.91
C SER A 29 -27.12 2.87 0.55
N TYR A 30 -26.72 3.75 1.47
CA TYR A 30 -26.76 3.52 2.93
C TYR A 30 -25.85 2.41 3.45
N SER A 31 -24.92 1.95 2.62
CA SER A 31 -23.80 1.07 2.96
C SER A 31 -22.51 1.66 2.42
N PHE A 32 -21.38 1.11 2.83
CA PHE A 32 -20.09 1.39 2.24
C PHE A 32 -19.35 0.07 2.02
N THR A 33 -18.52 0.06 0.98
CA THR A 33 -17.55 -0.98 0.68
C THR A 33 -16.35 -0.26 0.13
N THR A 34 -15.28 -0.19 0.92
CA THR A 34 -14.14 0.68 0.65
C THR A 34 -12.83 -0.07 0.82
N PHE A 35 -11.90 0.16 -0.11
CA PHE A 35 -10.50 -0.19 0.01
C PHE A 35 -9.69 1.10 0.05
N VAL A 36 -8.75 1.22 0.98
CA VAL A 36 -7.91 2.40 1.16
C VAL A 36 -6.44 2.01 1.09
N ILE A 37 -5.67 2.84 0.39
CA ILE A 37 -4.21 2.75 0.32
C ILE A 37 -3.65 3.98 1.02
N LEU A 38 -2.80 3.75 2.01
CA LEU A 38 -2.15 4.79 2.79
C LEU A 38 -0.64 4.70 2.65
N ARG A 39 0.03 5.82 2.90
CA ARG A 39 1.48 5.92 2.91
C ARG A 39 1.95 6.70 4.12
N ASP A 40 3.05 6.26 4.70
CA ASP A 40 3.83 7.07 5.63
C ASP A 40 4.78 7.96 4.81
N PRO A 41 4.60 9.30 4.79
CA PRO A 41 5.45 10.18 3.99
C PRO A 41 6.88 10.29 4.54
N ALA A 42 7.11 9.95 5.81
CA ALA A 42 8.43 10.00 6.43
C ALA A 42 9.27 8.75 6.12
N THR A 43 8.65 7.57 6.06
CA THR A 43 9.37 6.30 5.81
C THR A 43 9.19 5.78 4.39
N GLY A 44 8.14 6.20 3.69
CA GLY A 44 7.72 5.63 2.41
C GLY A 44 7.05 4.25 2.54
N GLU A 45 6.75 3.80 3.76
CA GLU A 45 6.03 2.54 3.97
C GLU A 45 4.57 2.69 3.50
N VAL A 46 4.09 1.65 2.81
CA VAL A 46 2.76 1.63 2.20
C VAL A 46 1.88 0.65 2.98
N PHE A 47 0.68 1.10 3.30
CA PHE A 47 -0.33 0.36 4.04
C PHE A 47 -1.61 0.24 3.22
N TYR A 48 -2.41 -0.76 3.51
CA TYR A 48 -3.76 -0.88 2.95
C TYR A 48 -4.72 -1.52 3.94
N ALA A 49 -6.00 -1.22 3.76
CA ALA A 49 -7.09 -1.85 4.49
C ALA A 49 -8.36 -1.82 3.63
N SER A 50 -9.31 -2.67 3.99
CA SER A 50 -10.66 -2.59 3.46
C SER A 50 -11.68 -2.74 4.58
N ASP A 51 -12.82 -2.09 4.39
CA ASP A 51 -13.94 -2.18 5.31
C ASP A 51 -15.26 -2.13 4.54
N SER A 52 -16.29 -2.74 5.10
CA SER A 52 -17.63 -2.72 4.55
C SER A 52 -18.67 -2.74 5.66
N GLY A 53 -19.74 -1.98 5.48
CA GLY A 53 -20.74 -1.85 6.53
C GLY A 53 -21.98 -1.09 6.10
N CYS A 54 -22.91 -0.96 7.04
CA CYS A 54 -24.01 -0.03 6.93
C CYS A 54 -23.53 1.37 7.34
N SER A 55 -24.10 2.42 6.74
CA SER A 55 -23.74 3.84 6.91
C SER A 55 -23.61 4.40 8.35
N CYS A 56 -23.98 3.63 9.36
CA CYS A 56 -23.77 3.91 10.78
C CYS A 56 -23.39 2.56 11.43
N PRO A 57 -22.12 2.15 11.39
CA PRO A 57 -20.93 2.95 11.74
C PRO A 57 -20.25 3.75 10.61
N SER A 58 -19.29 4.59 10.99
CA SER A 58 -18.35 5.20 10.03
C SER A 58 -17.45 4.12 9.44
N PRO A 59 -17.08 4.22 8.16
CA PRO A 59 -16.01 3.40 7.60
C PRO A 59 -14.76 3.47 8.49
N PHE A 60 -14.16 2.30 8.73
CA PHE A 60 -12.90 2.09 9.43
C PHE A 60 -12.89 2.50 10.91
N GLU A 61 -14.05 2.58 11.59
CA GLU A 61 -14.09 3.03 13.00
C GLU A 61 -13.24 2.20 13.97
N ASP A 62 -13.02 0.92 13.67
CA ASP A 62 -12.18 0.02 14.47
C ASP A 62 -10.67 0.14 14.18
N TYR A 63 -10.30 0.84 13.09
CA TYR A 63 -8.92 1.02 12.67
C TYR A 63 -8.32 2.25 13.38
N THR A 64 -8.07 2.07 14.67
CA THR A 64 -7.57 3.10 15.58
C THR A 64 -6.05 3.04 15.79
N SER A 65 -5.34 2.23 15.00
CA SER A 65 -3.87 2.13 15.04
C SER A 65 -3.28 1.66 13.71
N ARG A 66 -2.01 2.00 13.45
CA ARG A 66 -1.27 1.51 12.27
C ARG A 66 -1.14 -0.02 12.22
N GLU A 67 -1.15 -0.66 13.38
CA GLU A 67 -0.99 -2.11 13.52
C GLU A 67 -2.24 -2.88 13.03
N SER A 68 -3.38 -2.20 12.91
CA SER A 68 -4.59 -2.75 12.31
C SER A 68 -4.56 -2.78 10.77
N LEU A 69 -3.57 -2.13 10.16
CA LEU A 69 -3.42 -2.05 8.70
C LEU A 69 -2.53 -3.18 8.18
N ALA A 70 -2.83 -3.66 6.98
CA ALA A 70 -1.91 -4.52 6.25
C ALA A 70 -0.76 -3.67 5.67
N VAL A 71 0.45 -4.23 5.67
CA VAL A 71 1.64 -3.56 5.13
C VAL A 71 1.99 -4.16 3.78
N ALA A 72 1.95 -3.34 2.73
CA ALA A 72 2.33 -3.77 1.39
C ALA A 72 3.86 -3.74 1.24
N ARG A 73 4.46 -4.86 0.82
CA ARG A 73 5.91 -4.99 0.60
C ARG A 73 6.32 -4.73 -0.84
N SER A 74 5.36 -4.68 -1.77
CA SER A 74 5.60 -4.36 -3.18
C SER A 74 4.34 -3.83 -3.87
N GLY A 75 4.53 -3.19 -5.03
CA GLY A 75 3.43 -2.76 -5.90
C GLY A 75 2.58 -3.94 -6.39
N GLN A 76 3.24 -5.05 -6.75
CA GLN A 76 2.55 -6.27 -7.17
C GLN A 76 1.66 -6.86 -6.08
N GLU A 77 2.11 -6.86 -4.83
CA GLU A 77 1.30 -7.33 -3.70
C GLU A 77 0.05 -6.46 -3.54
N LEU A 78 0.21 -5.14 -3.69
CA LEU A 78 -0.90 -4.19 -3.58
C LEU A 78 -1.88 -4.29 -4.76
N HIS A 79 -1.38 -4.52 -5.97
CA HIS A 79 -2.20 -4.85 -7.13
C HIS A 79 -3.02 -6.12 -6.89
N ASN A 80 -2.38 -7.20 -6.44
CA ASN A 80 -3.07 -8.46 -6.16
C ASN A 80 -4.13 -8.29 -5.07
N ALA A 81 -3.82 -7.56 -4.00
CA ALA A 81 -4.76 -7.30 -2.91
C ALA A 81 -5.98 -6.50 -3.38
N LEU A 82 -5.76 -5.49 -4.24
CA LEU A 82 -6.84 -4.71 -4.85
C LEU A 82 -7.68 -5.57 -5.80
N ASP A 83 -7.05 -6.34 -6.69
CA ASP A 83 -7.74 -7.23 -7.65
C ASP A 83 -8.58 -8.28 -6.93
N GLU A 84 -8.03 -8.91 -5.89
CA GLU A 84 -8.75 -9.87 -5.06
C GLU A 84 -9.94 -9.22 -4.36
N TRP A 85 -9.75 -8.03 -3.79
CA TRP A 85 -10.83 -7.30 -3.13
C TRP A 85 -11.93 -6.87 -4.11
N VAL A 86 -11.59 -6.35 -5.29
CA VAL A 86 -12.56 -6.00 -6.33
C VAL A 86 -13.34 -7.25 -6.72
N ARG A 87 -12.66 -8.36 -7.04
CA ARG A 87 -13.29 -9.62 -7.44
C ARG A 87 -14.26 -10.15 -6.39
N ASP A 88 -13.89 -10.08 -5.10
CA ASP A 88 -14.73 -10.58 -4.00
C ASP A 88 -15.94 -9.68 -3.71
N ASN A 89 -15.88 -8.39 -4.08
CA ASN A 89 -16.96 -7.42 -3.86
C ASN A 89 -17.82 -7.14 -5.11
N THR A 90 -17.50 -7.78 -6.24
CA THR A 90 -18.27 -7.68 -7.47
C THR A 90 -19.06 -8.96 -7.68
N TRP A 91 -20.35 -8.91 -7.35
CA TRP A 91 -21.23 -10.04 -7.57
C TRP A 91 -21.70 -10.03 -9.04
N ASN A 92 -21.12 -10.92 -9.85
CA ASN A 92 -21.22 -10.98 -11.33
C ASN A 92 -20.30 -9.96 -12.05
N ASP A 93 -20.02 -10.24 -13.33
CA ASP A 93 -18.98 -9.64 -14.20
C ASP A 93 -19.02 -8.09 -14.41
N ASP A 94 -19.75 -7.33 -13.59
CA ASP A 94 -19.92 -5.88 -13.68
C ASP A 94 -18.89 -5.10 -12.82
N ALA A 95 -17.72 -5.70 -12.57
CA ALA A 95 -16.71 -5.16 -11.68
C ALA A 95 -16.26 -3.73 -12.03
N GLU A 96 -16.02 -3.49 -13.32
CA GLU A 96 -15.58 -2.19 -13.85
C GLU A 96 -16.62 -1.07 -13.64
N HIS A 97 -17.91 -1.43 -13.60
CA HIS A 97 -18.97 -0.43 -13.35
C HIS A 97 -19.09 -0.12 -11.87
N ARG A 98 -18.95 -1.13 -11.00
CA ARG A 98 -19.15 -0.98 -9.55
C ARG A 98 -18.04 -0.20 -8.87
N PHE A 99 -16.80 -0.35 -9.35
CA PHE A 99 -15.60 0.26 -8.76
C PHE A 99 -14.78 1.00 -9.82
N PRO A 100 -15.29 2.08 -10.41
CA PRO A 100 -14.60 2.77 -11.50
C PRO A 100 -13.25 3.38 -11.07
N SER A 101 -13.08 3.69 -9.78
CA SER A 101 -11.82 4.21 -9.24
C SER A 101 -10.73 3.14 -9.05
N ALA A 102 -11.03 1.85 -9.25
CA ALA A 102 -10.02 0.78 -9.18
C ALA A 102 -8.89 1.00 -10.19
N ALA A 103 -9.21 1.36 -11.43
CA ALA A 103 -8.21 1.64 -12.46
C ALA A 103 -7.29 2.84 -12.09
N GLU A 104 -7.84 3.86 -11.44
CA GLU A 104 -7.05 4.99 -10.92
C GLU A 104 -6.13 4.53 -9.78
N ALA A 105 -6.63 3.68 -8.87
CA ALA A 105 -5.83 3.10 -7.82
C ALA A 105 -4.66 2.27 -8.38
N HIS A 106 -4.87 1.45 -9.42
CA HIS A 106 -3.77 0.76 -10.11
C HIS A 106 -2.73 1.74 -10.66
N ALA A 107 -3.14 2.82 -11.33
CA ALA A 107 -2.21 3.82 -11.83
C ALA A 107 -1.38 4.46 -10.70
N LYS A 108 -2.02 4.76 -9.56
CA LYS A 108 -1.34 5.32 -8.38
C LYS A 108 -0.37 4.32 -7.74
N ILE A 109 -0.71 3.02 -7.70
CA ILE A 109 0.18 1.97 -7.18
C ILE A 109 1.48 1.90 -8.01
N ALA A 110 1.40 2.03 -9.33
CA ALA A 110 2.59 2.00 -10.21
C ALA A 110 3.56 3.17 -9.93
N ASP A 111 3.02 4.30 -9.47
CA ASP A 111 3.83 5.48 -9.08
C ASP A 111 4.43 5.36 -7.67
N LEU A 112 3.95 4.43 -6.84
CA LEU A 112 4.45 4.25 -5.49
C LEU A 112 5.91 3.79 -5.48
N ARG A 113 6.59 4.25 -4.43
CA ARG A 113 7.95 3.83 -4.09
C ARG A 113 7.85 3.04 -2.81
N PHE A 114 8.13 1.75 -2.89
CA PHE A 114 8.05 0.87 -1.74
C PHE A 114 9.36 0.93 -0.96
N ALA A 115 9.24 1.26 0.33
CA ALA A 115 10.34 1.15 1.27
C ALA A 115 10.58 -0.34 1.59
N VAL A 116 11.38 -1.02 0.76
CA VAL A 116 11.97 -2.29 1.18
C VAL A 116 13.08 -1.96 2.17
N GLN A 117 13.16 -2.69 3.29
CA GLN A 117 14.17 -2.50 4.35
C GLN A 117 15.58 -2.21 3.77
N GLY A 118 15.93 -0.92 3.63
CA GLY A 118 17.22 -0.45 3.13
C GLY A 118 17.36 -0.11 1.64
N GLN A 119 16.39 -0.37 0.74
CA GLN A 119 16.48 0.05 -0.67
C GLN A 119 15.10 0.41 -1.26
N VAL A 120 15.02 1.54 -1.95
CA VAL A 120 13.84 1.93 -2.74
C VAL A 120 13.83 1.08 -4.02
N VAL A 121 12.84 0.20 -4.17
CA VAL A 121 12.63 -0.58 -5.40
C VAL A 121 11.52 0.12 -6.18
N THR A 122 11.79 0.47 -7.44
CA THR A 122 10.76 0.88 -8.39
C THR A 122 10.13 -0.36 -9.04
N ASP A 123 8.88 -0.24 -9.46
CA ASP A 123 8.03 -1.31 -10.04
C ASP A 123 8.65 -2.00 -11.28
N SER A 124 9.72 -1.44 -11.85
CA SER A 124 10.49 -2.05 -12.94
C SER A 124 11.51 -3.11 -12.48
N GLY A 125 11.63 -3.38 -11.18
CA GLY A 125 12.65 -4.28 -10.63
C GLY A 125 14.08 -3.78 -10.81
N GLU A 126 14.27 -2.53 -11.23
CA GLU A 126 15.58 -1.93 -11.44
C GLU A 126 16.07 -1.30 -10.13
N LEU A 127 16.97 -2.02 -9.45
CA LEU A 127 17.74 -1.49 -8.32
C LEU A 127 18.60 -0.33 -8.81
N THR A 128 18.10 0.90 -8.68
CA THR A 128 18.96 2.08 -8.89
C THR A 128 19.91 2.19 -7.72
N ALA A 129 21.09 1.60 -7.89
CA ALA A 129 22.22 1.78 -6.99
C ALA A 129 22.63 3.25 -7.00
N GLY A 130 22.11 4.01 -6.03
CA GLY A 130 22.59 5.35 -5.74
C GLY A 130 24.03 5.29 -5.25
N GLY A 131 24.94 5.86 -6.03
CA GLY A 131 26.18 6.46 -5.55
C GLY A 131 27.37 5.51 -5.30
N ASN A 132 28.20 5.33 -6.33
CA ASN A 132 29.65 5.09 -6.28
C ASN A 132 30.27 3.86 -5.56
N ASP A 133 29.57 3.07 -4.75
CA ASP A 133 30.25 2.01 -3.96
C ASP A 133 30.15 0.56 -4.49
N LEU A 134 29.49 0.32 -5.63
CA LEU A 134 29.38 -1.05 -6.17
C LEU A 134 30.71 -1.60 -6.70
N ARG A 135 31.56 -0.75 -7.30
CA ARG A 135 32.89 -1.18 -7.78
C ARG A 135 33.87 -1.42 -6.63
N ALA A 136 33.74 -0.71 -5.51
CA ALA A 136 34.56 -0.92 -4.32
C ALA A 136 34.16 -2.21 -3.58
N ALA A 137 32.86 -2.47 -3.42
CA ALA A 137 32.36 -3.66 -2.75
C ALA A 137 32.67 -4.96 -3.51
N ILE A 138 32.53 -4.96 -4.85
CA ILE A 138 32.82 -6.13 -5.68
C ILE A 138 34.34 -6.41 -5.73
N MET A 139 35.19 -5.38 -5.71
CA MET A 139 36.65 -5.56 -5.64
C MET A 139 37.14 -6.02 -4.26
N ALA A 140 36.47 -5.62 -3.17
CA ALA A 140 36.82 -6.05 -1.82
C ALA A 140 36.44 -7.52 -1.55
N ALA A 141 35.28 -7.96 -2.06
CA ALA A 141 34.84 -9.36 -1.93
C ALA A 141 35.69 -10.34 -2.76
N ALA A 142 36.24 -9.90 -3.89
CA ALA A 142 37.09 -10.74 -4.75
C ALA A 142 38.51 -10.98 -4.19
N ARG A 143 39.00 -10.13 -3.26
CA ARG A 143 40.36 -10.27 -2.69
C ARG A 143 40.43 -11.16 -1.45
N ASN A 144 39.31 -11.46 -0.79
CA ASN A 144 39.32 -12.20 0.48
C ASN A 144 39.02 -13.71 0.34
N SER A 145 38.77 -14.20 -0.87
CA SER A 145 38.43 -15.61 -1.13
C SER A 145 39.60 -16.46 -1.63
N VAL A 146 40.83 -15.93 -1.65
CA VAL A 146 42.04 -16.64 -2.12
C VAL A 146 43.16 -16.61 -1.07
N VAL A 147 42.87 -16.78 0.22
CA VAL A 147 43.88 -17.22 1.20
C VAL A 147 43.20 -18.00 2.34
N ARG A 148 42.92 -19.29 2.12
CA ARG A 148 43.00 -20.36 3.13
C ARG A 148 42.62 -21.70 2.51
N ALA A 149 43.58 -22.26 1.79
CA ALA A 149 43.69 -23.70 1.57
C ALA A 149 45.18 -24.04 1.62
N VAL A 150 45.70 -24.20 2.84
CA VAL A 150 46.85 -25.05 3.19
C VAL A 150 46.56 -25.62 4.56
#